data_AF-A0A367G8P8-F1
#
_entry.id   AF-A0A367G8P8-F1
#
_cell.length_a   1.000
_cell.length_b   1.000
_cell.length_c   1.000
_cell.angle_alpha   90.00
_cell.angle_beta   90.00
_cell.angle_gamma   90.00
#
_symmetry.space_group_name_H-M   'P 1'
#
loop_
_entity.id
_entity.type
_entity.pdbx_description
1 polymer ?
#
loop_
_entity_poly.entity_id
_entity_poly.type
_entity_poly.pdbx_seq_one_letter_code
_entity_poly.pdbx_strand_id
1 'polypeptide(L)'
;MVDSWLTYADYCAYGYADIAESDFPRAAAQATLQIMEATHWRAAIAADTVSIKYLLDCEALLISEATKQAQVEESSGSGAVTSSSNDGYSESYAAASDTRKEYVTRCAQIIRQTLGAPGANWMLLAGAVYHPRARR
;
A
#
# COMPACT_ATOMS: atom_id res chain seq x y z
N MET A 1 15.05 8.56 -8.42
CA MET A 1 13.77 7.87 -8.14
C MET A 1 13.52 8.08 -6.65
N VAL A 2 12.29 8.33 -6.21
CA VAL A 2 12.03 8.36 -4.76
C VAL A 2 12.02 6.91 -4.30
N ASP A 3 12.91 6.55 -3.39
CA ASP A 3 13.04 5.17 -2.91
C ASP A 3 11.95 4.84 -1.87
N SER A 4 11.57 5.81 -1.04
CA SER A 4 10.42 5.81 -0.13
C SER A 4 10.20 7.22 0.42
N TRP A 5 8.98 7.58 0.81
CA TRP A 5 8.73 8.82 1.55
C TRP A 5 8.88 8.63 3.07
N LEU A 6 8.74 7.40 3.58
CA LEU A 6 8.82 7.06 5.00
C LEU A 6 10.17 6.45 5.39
N THR A 7 10.67 6.82 6.57
CA THR A 7 11.67 6.01 7.27
C THR A 7 10.99 4.97 8.16
N TYR A 8 11.74 3.94 8.59
CA TYR A 8 11.23 2.95 9.56
C TYR A 8 10.77 3.61 10.86
N ALA A 9 11.54 4.59 11.36
CA ALA A 9 11.20 5.34 12.57
C ALA A 9 9.89 6.14 12.39
N ASP A 10 9.68 6.76 11.23
CA ASP A 10 8.45 7.47 10.93
C ASP A 10 7.26 6.52 10.90
N TYR A 11 7.42 5.35 10.27
CA TYR A 11 6.39 4.31 10.22
C TYR A 11 5.99 3.81 11.62
N CYS A 12 6.97 3.54 12.49
CA CYS A 12 6.70 3.14 13.87
C CYS A 12 5.88 4.21 14.64
N ALA A 13 6.07 5.49 14.33
CA ALA A 13 5.30 6.56 14.96
C ALA A 13 3.81 6.57 14.58
N TYR A 14 3.42 5.95 13.46
CA TYR A 14 2.01 5.79 13.07
C TYR A 14 1.25 4.78 13.95
N GLY A 15 1.94 3.87 14.64
CA GLY A 15 1.31 2.85 15.49
C GLY A 15 0.47 1.83 14.71
N TYR A 16 0.86 1.55 13.46
CA TYR A 16 0.24 0.51 12.63
C TYR A 16 0.81 -0.89 12.95
N ALA A 17 0.52 -1.87 12.09
CA ALA A 17 0.95 -3.24 12.25
C ALA A 17 2.48 -3.37 12.35
N ASP A 18 2.94 -4.22 13.28
CA ASP A 18 4.36 -4.41 13.51
C ASP A 18 5.06 -5.03 12.29
N ILE A 19 6.17 -4.44 11.89
CA ILE A 19 7.06 -4.92 10.83
C ILE A 19 8.49 -4.95 11.36
N ALA A 20 9.23 -6.02 11.03
CA ALA A 20 10.65 -6.07 11.31
C ALA A 20 11.40 -5.01 10.50
N GLU A 21 12.37 -4.34 11.11
CA GLU A 21 13.18 -3.31 10.44
C GLU A 21 13.86 -3.82 9.17
N SER A 22 14.24 -5.11 9.12
CA SER A 22 14.82 -5.76 7.94
C SER A 22 13.85 -5.88 6.76
N ASP A 23 12.56 -6.03 7.03
CA ASP A 23 11.53 -6.24 6.01
C ASP A 23 10.92 -4.91 5.53
N PHE A 24 11.07 -3.86 6.33
CA PHE A 24 10.58 -2.52 6.01
C PHE A 24 11.02 -1.99 4.64
N PRO A 25 12.31 -2.04 4.24
CA PRO A 25 12.73 -1.49 2.95
C PRO A 25 12.00 -2.12 1.76
N ARG A 26 11.72 -3.43 1.84
CA ARG A 26 10.99 -4.13 0.79
C ARG A 26 9.52 -3.71 0.75
N ALA A 27 8.87 -3.61 1.91
CA ALA A 27 7.48 -3.18 2.01
C ALA A 27 7.30 -1.72 1.55
N ALA A 28 8.21 -0.84 1.95
CA ALA A 28 8.22 0.58 1.57
C ALA A 28 8.43 0.76 0.06
N ALA A 29 9.39 0.04 -0.54
CA ALA A 29 9.61 0.08 -1.98
C ALA A 29 8.38 -0.39 -2.77
N GLN A 30 7.71 -1.45 -2.29
CA GLN A 30 6.47 -1.95 -2.91
C GLN A 30 5.33 -0.93 -2.80
N ALA A 31 5.12 -0.35 -1.61
CA ALA A 31 4.09 0.68 -1.41
C ALA A 31 4.35 1.93 -2.28
N THR A 32 5.60 2.37 -2.34
CA THR A 32 6.03 3.49 -3.19
C THR A 32 5.74 3.20 -4.67
N LEU A 33 6.06 1.99 -5.15
CA LEU A 33 5.77 1.59 -6.53
C LEU A 33 4.27 1.62 -6.82
N GLN A 34 3.43 1.08 -5.92
CA GLN A 34 1.97 1.08 -6.08
C GLN A 34 1.40 2.51 -6.16
N ILE A 35 1.90 3.43 -5.33
CA ILE A 35 1.51 4.84 -5.36
C ILE A 35 1.93 5.49 -6.69
N MET A 36 3.17 5.25 -7.14
CA MET A 36 3.68 5.79 -8.39
C MET A 36 2.89 5.28 -9.60
N GLU A 37 2.58 3.99 -9.62
CA GLU A 37 1.73 3.35 -10.63
C GLU A 37 0.34 3.99 -10.69
N ALA A 38 -0.33 4.08 -9.55
CA ALA A 38 -1.68 4.61 -9.46
C ALA A 38 -1.78 6.11 -9.79
N THR A 39 -0.70 6.86 -9.56
CA THR A 39 -0.64 8.31 -9.85
C THR A 39 -0.03 8.63 -11.21
N HIS A 40 0.28 7.61 -12.02
CA HIS A 40 1.02 7.78 -13.27
C HIS A 40 2.30 8.62 -13.08
N TRP A 41 3.06 8.32 -12.02
CA TRP A 41 4.34 8.95 -11.65
C TRP A 41 4.24 10.42 -11.24
N ARG A 42 3.04 10.97 -11.09
CA ARG A 42 2.84 12.37 -10.66
C ARG A 42 3.18 12.61 -9.20
N ALA A 43 3.10 11.58 -8.35
CA ALA A 43 3.56 11.68 -6.97
C ALA A 43 5.04 12.13 -6.88
N ALA A 44 5.86 11.81 -7.89
CA ALA A 44 7.28 12.16 -7.92
C ALA A 44 7.57 13.68 -7.95
N ILE A 45 6.63 14.49 -8.45
CA ILE A 45 6.80 15.95 -8.58
C ILE A 45 6.19 16.72 -7.41
N ALA A 46 5.60 16.03 -6.43
CA ALA A 46 5.05 16.65 -5.25
C ALA A 46 6.14 17.33 -4.42
N ALA A 47 6.02 18.65 -4.20
CA ALA A 47 7.01 19.44 -3.46
C ALA A 47 6.41 20.17 -2.25
N ASP A 48 5.08 20.24 -2.15
CA ASP A 48 4.39 20.89 -1.06
C ASP A 48 4.17 19.93 0.12
N THR A 49 4.23 20.48 1.33
CA THR A 49 4.13 19.69 2.57
C THR A 49 2.79 18.97 2.72
N VAL A 50 1.73 19.49 2.10
CA VAL A 50 0.39 18.89 2.16
C VAL A 50 0.35 17.63 1.31
N SER A 51 0.76 17.71 0.05
CA SER A 51 0.89 16.55 -0.84
C SER A 51 1.82 15.49 -0.26
N ILE A 52 2.98 15.90 0.27
CA ILE A 52 3.94 14.98 0.90
C ILE A 52 3.30 14.27 2.10
N LYS A 53 2.55 14.99 2.95
CA LYS A 53 1.85 14.37 4.08
C LYS A 53 0.86 13.29 3.61
N TYR A 54 0.08 13.53 2.57
CA TYR A 54 -0.83 12.52 2.04
C TYR A 54 -0.10 11.32 1.43
N LEU A 55 1.08 11.52 0.85
CA LEU A 55 1.93 10.43 0.36
C LEU A 55 2.48 9.58 1.52
N LEU A 56 2.95 10.23 2.60
CA LEU A 56 3.37 9.55 3.83
C LEU A 56 2.22 8.72 4.43
N ASP A 57 1.04 9.33 4.60
CA ASP A 57 -0.13 8.64 5.17
C ASP A 57 -0.57 7.46 4.29
N CYS A 58 -0.53 7.62 2.96
CA CYS A 58 -0.84 6.55 2.02
C CYS A 58 0.18 5.41 2.08
N GLU A 59 1.47 5.73 2.09
CA GLU A 59 2.54 4.73 2.13
C GLU A 59 2.48 3.93 3.44
N ALA A 60 2.27 4.58 4.58
CA ALA A 60 2.13 3.91 5.87
C ALA A 60 0.95 2.92 5.90
N LEU A 61 -0.20 3.31 5.33
CA LEU A 61 -1.37 2.43 5.24
C LEU A 61 -1.09 1.22 4.33
N LEU A 62 -0.44 1.42 3.18
CA LEU A 62 -0.09 0.31 2.28
C LEU A 62 0.91 -0.66 2.91
N ILE A 63 1.92 -0.17 3.62
CA ILE A 63 2.86 -1.02 4.38
C ILE A 63 2.08 -1.82 5.44
N SER A 64 1.14 -1.19 6.15
CA SER A 64 0.31 -1.87 7.16
C SER A 64 -0.61 -2.96 6.59
N GLU A 65 -1.08 -2.83 5.36
CA GLU A 65 -1.86 -3.88 4.70
C GLU A 65 -0.98 -5.00 4.19
N ALA A 66 0.22 -4.69 3.69
CA ALA A 66 1.18 -5.70 3.26
C ALA A 66 1.60 -6.61 4.44
N THR A 67 1.81 -6.05 5.63
CA THR A 67 2.16 -6.82 6.83
C THR A 67 1.01 -7.71 7.30
N LYS A 68 -0.24 -7.20 7.30
CA LYS A 68 -1.43 -8.02 7.59
C LYS A 68 -1.58 -9.17 6.60
N GLN A 69 -1.37 -8.91 5.31
CA GLN A 69 -1.44 -9.95 4.28
C GLN A 69 -0.37 -11.03 4.49
N ALA A 70 0.87 -10.65 4.83
CA ALA A 70 1.92 -11.60 5.14
C ALA A 70 1.56 -12.51 6.33
N GLN A 71 0.99 -11.94 7.40
CA GLN A 71 0.52 -12.72 8.56
C GLN A 71 -0.61 -13.70 8.21
N VAL A 72 -1.53 -13.30 7.32
CA VAL A 72 -2.61 -14.18 6.84
C VAL A 72 -2.06 -15.34 6.01
N GLU A 73 -1.06 -15.08 5.16
CA GLU A 73 -0.39 -16.11 4.34
C GLU A 73 0.41 -17.09 5.22
N GLU A 74 1.13 -16.61 6.23
CA GLU A 74 1.83 -17.47 7.20
C GLU A 74 0.86 -18.32 8.02
N SER A 75 -0.25 -17.73 8.49
CA SER A 75 -1.29 -18.44 9.25
C SER A 75 -2.01 -19.49 8.40
N SER A 76 -2.23 -19.19 7.12
CA SER A 76 -2.84 -20.10 6.15
C SER A 76 -1.87 -21.20 5.68
N GLY A 77 -0.56 -20.98 5.78
CA GLY A 77 0.48 -21.97 5.53
C GLY A 77 0.74 -22.91 6.72
N SER A 78 0.42 -22.49 7.94
CA SER A 78 0.69 -23.25 9.18
C SER A 78 -0.55 -23.91 9.81
N GLY A 79 -1.76 -23.54 9.40
CA GLY A 79 -3.01 -24.08 9.95
C GLY A 79 -3.52 -25.27 9.15
N ALA A 80 -3.27 -26.48 9.67
CA ALA A 80 -3.93 -27.75 9.35
C ALA A 80 -4.48 -27.92 7.92
N VAL A 81 -3.85 -28.82 7.17
CA VAL A 81 -4.49 -29.55 6.08
C VAL A 81 -5.76 -30.22 6.62
N THR A 82 -6.89 -29.52 6.65
CA THR A 82 -8.21 -30.14 6.66
C THR A 82 -8.60 -30.31 5.21
N SER A 83 -7.90 -31.23 4.53
CA SER A 83 -8.40 -31.81 3.30
C SER A 83 -9.62 -32.66 3.66
N SER A 84 -10.81 -32.05 3.75
CA SER A 84 -12.03 -32.81 3.51
C SER A 84 -12.14 -32.93 2.00
N SER A 85 -11.74 -34.09 1.48
CA SER A 85 -11.89 -34.47 0.08
C SER A 85 -13.35 -34.29 -0.34
N ASN A 86 -13.63 -33.27 -1.15
CA ASN A 86 -14.84 -33.18 -1.95
C ASN A 86 -14.41 -33.24 -3.43
N ASP A 87 -14.60 -34.40 -4.05
CA ASP A 87 -14.61 -34.61 -5.50
C ASP A 87 -13.42 -34.15 -6.37
N GLY A 88 -12.20 -34.11 -5.83
CA GLY A 88 -10.99 -34.06 -6.66
C GLY A 88 -10.69 -32.71 -7.32
N TYR A 89 -11.34 -31.62 -6.88
CA TYR A 89 -10.94 -30.26 -7.23
C TYR A 89 -10.27 -29.58 -6.02
N SER A 90 -9.03 -29.10 -6.21
CA SER A 90 -8.25 -28.40 -5.16
C SER A 90 -8.84 -27.04 -4.81
N GLU A 91 -9.62 -26.97 -3.72
CA GLU A 91 -10.19 -25.72 -3.16
C GLU A 91 -9.12 -24.75 -2.62
N SER A 92 -7.88 -25.23 -2.37
CA SER A 92 -6.79 -24.41 -1.83
C SER A 92 -6.28 -23.31 -2.80
N TYR A 93 -6.41 -23.50 -4.12
CA TYR A 93 -6.00 -22.50 -5.10
C TYR A 93 -7.03 -21.37 -5.27
N ALA A 94 -8.31 -21.66 -5.12
CA ALA A 94 -9.37 -20.67 -5.26
C ALA A 94 -9.28 -19.62 -4.13
N ALA A 95 -9.17 -20.07 -2.87
CA ALA A 95 -9.08 -19.20 -1.71
C ALA A 95 -7.84 -18.27 -1.74
N ALA A 96 -6.67 -18.79 -2.10
CA ALA A 96 -5.45 -17.99 -2.23
C ALA A 96 -5.52 -16.98 -3.39
N SER A 97 -6.27 -17.29 -4.46
CA SER A 97 -6.49 -16.35 -5.56
C SER A 97 -7.43 -15.21 -5.17
N ASP A 98 -8.38 -15.48 -4.28
CA ASP A 98 -9.37 -14.50 -3.84
C ASP A 98 -8.78 -13.55 -2.79
N THR A 99 -7.98 -14.03 -1.83
CA THR A 99 -7.26 -13.15 -0.88
C THR A 99 -6.31 -12.19 -1.58
N ARG A 100 -5.61 -12.63 -2.64
CA ARG A 100 -4.76 -11.74 -3.45
C ARG A 100 -5.55 -10.66 -4.19
N LYS A 101 -6.72 -11.00 -4.76
CA LYS A 101 -7.61 -10.01 -5.41
C LYS A 101 -8.16 -9.01 -4.40
N GLU A 102 -8.54 -9.47 -3.21
CA GLU A 102 -9.00 -8.63 -2.11
C GLU A 102 -7.91 -7.66 -1.68
N TYR A 103 -6.67 -8.14 -1.48
CA TYR A 103 -5.51 -7.31 -1.16
C TYR A 103 -5.27 -6.21 -2.21
N VAL A 104 -5.27 -6.57 -3.50
CA VAL A 104 -5.09 -5.59 -4.59
C VAL A 104 -6.22 -4.55 -4.59
N THR A 105 -7.47 -5.00 -4.41
CA THR A 105 -8.63 -4.12 -4.35
C THR A 105 -8.53 -3.17 -3.15
N ARG A 106 -8.08 -3.68 -2.01
CA ARG A 106 -7.89 -2.91 -0.78
C ARG A 106 -6.81 -1.84 -0.94
N CYS A 107 -5.67 -2.18 -1.53
CA CYS A 107 -4.60 -1.23 -1.82
C CYS A 107 -5.08 -0.11 -2.75
N ALA A 108 -5.83 -0.45 -3.81
CA ALA A 108 -6.41 0.53 -4.71
C ALA A 108 -7.42 1.46 -4.00
N GLN A 109 -8.20 0.94 -3.06
CA GLN A 109 -9.12 1.74 -2.24
C GLN A 109 -8.36 2.70 -1.33
N ILE A 110 -7.29 2.25 -0.66
CA ILE A 110 -6.45 3.08 0.20
C ILE A 110 -5.88 4.25 -0.58
N ILE A 111 -5.31 4.00 -1.75
CA ILE A 111 -4.73 5.04 -2.60
C ILE A 111 -5.80 6.07 -3.00
N ARG A 112 -7.00 5.62 -3.40
CA ARG A 112 -8.09 6.52 -3.77
C ARG A 112 -8.61 7.35 -2.59
N GLN A 113 -8.70 6.76 -1.40
CA GLN A 113 -9.20 7.45 -0.21
C GLN A 113 -8.21 8.48 0.32
N THR A 114 -6.93 8.14 0.35
CA THR A 114 -5.86 9.01 0.87
C THR A 114 -5.50 10.11 -0.12
N LEU A 115 -5.23 9.76 -1.38
CA LEU A 115 -4.84 10.71 -2.40
C LEU A 115 -6.03 11.41 -3.06
N GLY A 116 -7.26 10.94 -2.84
CA GLY A 116 -8.48 11.65 -3.27
C GLY A 116 -8.78 12.91 -2.46
N ALA A 117 -8.03 13.18 -1.39
CA ALA A 117 -8.19 14.37 -0.58
C ALA A 117 -7.93 15.66 -1.39
N PRO A 118 -8.56 16.81 -1.05
CA PRO A 118 -8.45 18.05 -1.82
C PRO A 118 -7.01 18.55 -2.06
N GLY A 119 -6.07 18.20 -1.17
CA GLY A 119 -4.66 18.55 -1.28
C GLY A 119 -3.82 17.65 -2.19
N ALA A 120 -4.28 16.43 -2.49
CA ALA A 120 -3.52 15.41 -3.24
C ALA A 120 -4.22 14.89 -4.49
N ASN A 121 -5.52 15.21 -4.70
CA ASN A 121 -6.34 14.68 -5.80
C ASN A 121 -5.79 15.00 -7.19
N TRP A 122 -5.01 16.08 -7.32
CA TRP A 122 -4.32 16.42 -8.58
C TRP A 122 -3.42 15.28 -9.09
N MET A 123 -2.90 14.42 -8.20
CA MET A 123 -2.08 13.28 -8.58
C MET A 123 -2.87 12.19 -9.31
N LEU A 124 -4.17 12.05 -9.02
CA LEU A 124 -5.04 11.01 -9.60
C LEU A 124 -5.76 11.46 -10.88
N LEU A 125 -5.96 12.77 -11.07
CA LEU A 125 -6.80 13.31 -12.14
C LEU A 125 -6.07 13.46 -13.47
N ALA A 126 -6.42 12.67 -14.49
CA ALA A 126 -5.84 12.80 -15.84
C ALA A 126 -5.88 14.26 -16.36
N GLY A 127 -4.73 14.83 -16.72
CA GLY A 127 -4.62 16.20 -17.24
C GLY A 127 -4.51 17.31 -16.19
N ALA A 128 -4.52 16.99 -14.89
CA ALA A 128 -4.30 17.98 -13.84
C ALA A 128 -2.85 18.51 -13.86
N VAL A 129 -2.71 19.83 -13.71
CA VAL A 129 -1.42 20.51 -13.61
C VAL A 129 -1.13 20.80 -12.15
N TYR A 130 0.05 20.37 -11.69
CA TYR A 130 0.52 20.66 -10.34
C TYR A 130 0.93 22.14 -10.22
N HIS A 131 0.27 22.87 -9.32
CA HIS A 131 0.63 24.23 -8.96
C HIS A 131 1.11 24.26 -7.51
N PRO A 132 2.43 24.20 -7.26
CA PRO A 132 2.94 24.26 -5.90
C PRO A 132 2.50 25.58 -5.26
N ARG A 133 1.99 25.51 -4.02
CA ARG A 133 1.68 26.71 -3.25
C ARG A 133 2.96 27.53 -3.07
N ALA A 134 2.93 28.79 -3.48
CA ALA A 134 4.03 29.71 -3.23
C ALA A 134 4.36 29.71 -1.73
N ARG A 135 5.63 29.44 -1.39
CA ARG A 135 6.11 29.49 0.00
C ARG A 135 5.81 30.90 0.54
N ARG A 136 5.00 30.98 1.60
CA ARG A 136 4.81 32.21 2.39
C ARG A 136 5.85 32.26 3.49
#